data_AF-A0A101WBA4-F1
#
_entry.id   AF-A0A101WBA4-F1
#
_cell.length_a   1.000
_cell.length_b   1.000
_cell.length_c   1.000
_cell.angle_alpha   90.00
_cell.angle_beta   90.00
_cell.angle_gamma   90.00
#
_symmetry.space_group_name_H-M   'P 1'
#
loop_
_entity.id
_entity.type
_entity.pdbx_description
1 polymer ?
#
loop_
_entity_poly.entity_id
_entity_poly.type
_entity_poly.pdbx_seq_one_letter_code
_entity_poly.pdbx_strand_id
1 'polypeptide(L)'
;MRLNTQNTLSEQEVLTDLLTSEKHLTSTVNTFITESTCANLRQNLKNILTEEHSIHENLYNIMNQKGWYPTADAEAQEVQKAKDKFNQMQV
;
A
#
# COMPACT_ATOMS: atom_id res chain seq x y z
N MET A 1 37.75 10.50 -23.57
CA MET A 1 36.99 11.16 -22.49
C MET A 1 35.99 10.13 -21.97
N ARG A 2 36.13 9.65 -20.73
CA ARG A 2 35.25 8.60 -20.18
C ARG A 2 33.98 9.27 -19.63
N LEU A 3 32.82 8.97 -20.21
CA LEU A 3 31.51 9.29 -19.65
C LEU A 3 31.20 8.23 -18.60
N ASN A 4 31.37 8.56 -17.33
CA ASN A 4 31.02 7.70 -16.21
C ASN A 4 29.70 8.23 -15.61
N THR A 5 28.59 8.05 -16.33
CA THR A 5 27.26 8.26 -15.75
C THR A 5 26.90 7.02 -14.96
N GLN A 6 27.23 7.02 -13.66
CA GLN A 6 26.59 6.11 -12.71
C GLN A 6 25.11 6.49 -12.65
N ASN A 7 24.29 5.74 -13.38
CA ASN A 7 22.84 5.89 -13.40
C ASN A 7 22.26 5.23 -12.15
N THR A 8 22.51 5.84 -10.98
CA THR A 8 21.99 5.38 -9.69
C THR A 8 20.65 6.05 -9.45
N LEU A 9 19.61 5.25 -9.18
CA LEU A 9 18.31 5.76 -8.74
C LEU A 9 18.49 6.61 -7.48
N SER A 10 17.75 7.72 -7.41
CA SER A 10 17.61 8.50 -6.19
C SER A 10 16.87 7.70 -5.11
N GLU A 11 17.05 8.09 -3.84
CA GLU A 11 16.30 7.48 -2.73
C GLU A 11 14.78 7.58 -2.95
N GLN A 12 14.30 8.71 -3.49
CA GLN A 12 12.87 8.89 -3.80
C GLN A 12 12.39 7.93 -4.89
N GLU A 13 13.17 7.72 -5.95
CA GLU A 13 12.83 6.77 -7.01
C GLU A 13 12.82 5.33 -6.49
N VAL A 14 13.79 4.96 -5.65
CA VAL A 14 13.82 3.64 -5.00
C VAL A 14 12.60 3.44 -4.10
N LEU A 15 12.28 4.38 -3.21
CA LEU A 15 11.11 4.25 -2.34
C LEU A 15 9.80 4.24 -3.13
N THR A 16 9.72 4.99 -4.24
CA THR A 16 8.55 4.98 -5.13
C THR A 16 8.36 3.62 -5.79
N ASP A 17 9.45 3.01 -6.27
CA ASP A 17 9.45 1.67 -6.86
C ASP A 17 9.03 0.60 -5.83
N LEU A 18 9.61 0.66 -4.62
CA LEU A 18 9.25 -0.23 -3.52
C LEU A 18 7.77 -0.09 -3.13
N LEU A 19 7.27 1.14 -2.92
CA LEU A 19 5.86 1.36 -2.57
C LEU A 19 4.92 0.89 -3.70
N THR A 20 5.34 1.00 -4.96
CA THR A 20 4.58 0.49 -6.11
C THR A 20 4.55 -1.03 -6.13
N SER A 21 5.68 -1.67 -5.84
CA SER A 21 5.78 -3.12 -5.68
C SER A 21 4.86 -3.63 -4.57
N GLU A 22 4.86 -2.99 -3.40
CA GLU A 22 3.95 -3.34 -2.29
C GLU A 22 2.48 -3.22 -2.67
N LYS A 23 2.08 -2.18 -3.41
CA LYS A 23 0.69 -2.03 -3.91
C LYS A 23 0.28 -3.20 -4.82
N HIS A 24 1.20 -3.64 -5.66
CA HIS A 24 0.97 -4.77 -6.56
C HIS A 24 0.89 -6.10 -5.79
N LEU A 25 1.83 -6.34 -4.87
CA LEU A 25 1.87 -7.54 -4.05
C LEU A 25 0.63 -7.69 -3.19
N THR A 26 0.27 -6.66 -2.42
CA THR A 26 -0.94 -6.67 -1.58
C THR A 26 -2.22 -6.94 -2.38
N SER A 27 -2.35 -6.37 -3.58
CA SER A 27 -3.48 -6.65 -4.48
C SER A 27 -3.48 -8.11 -4.96
N THR A 28 -2.32 -8.62 -5.37
CA THR A 28 -2.17 -9.99 -5.88
C THR A 28 -2.43 -11.04 -4.80
N VAL A 29 -1.89 -10.83 -3.60
CA VAL A 29 -2.08 -11.73 -2.46
C VAL A 29 -3.55 -11.77 -2.03
N ASN A 30 -4.27 -10.63 -2.07
CA ASN A 30 -5.71 -10.60 -1.82
C ASN A 30 -6.47 -11.51 -2.78
N THR A 31 -6.20 -11.44 -4.09
CA THR A 31 -6.79 -12.34 -5.08
C THR A 31 -6.54 -13.81 -4.72
N PHE A 32 -5.29 -14.16 -4.40
CA PHE A 32 -4.95 -15.54 -4.02
C PHE A 32 -5.64 -16.01 -2.73
N ILE A 33 -5.82 -15.14 -1.73
CA ILE A 33 -6.57 -15.48 -0.51
C ILE A 33 -8.02 -15.83 -0.85
N THR A 34 -8.65 -15.04 -1.73
CA THR A 34 -10.06 -15.24 -2.11
C THR A 34 -10.26 -16.47 -2.99
N GLU A 35 -9.27 -16.83 -3.81
CA GLU A 35 -9.35 -17.97 -4.73
C GLU A 35 -8.77 -19.28 -4.16
N SER A 36 -8.08 -19.22 -3.02
CA SER A 36 -7.55 -20.42 -2.36
C SER A 36 -8.66 -21.35 -1.87
N THR A 37 -8.56 -22.65 -2.09
CA THR A 37 -9.51 -23.64 -1.55
C THR A 37 -9.02 -24.30 -0.26
N CYS A 38 -7.69 -24.38 -0.07
CA CYS A 38 -7.06 -24.94 1.12
C CYS A 38 -7.03 -23.91 2.27
N ALA A 39 -7.59 -24.29 3.44
CA ALA A 39 -7.64 -23.42 4.62
C ALA A 39 -6.25 -23.05 5.14
N ASN A 40 -5.32 -24.01 5.20
CA ASN A 40 -3.95 -23.75 5.67
C ASN A 40 -3.21 -22.79 4.73
N LEU A 41 -3.33 -22.98 3.41
CA LEU A 41 -2.73 -22.06 2.43
C LEU A 41 -3.29 -20.65 2.58
N ARG A 42 -4.62 -20.53 2.68
CA ARG A 42 -5.30 -19.25 2.89
C ARG A 42 -4.80 -18.54 4.15
N GLN A 43 -4.60 -19.27 5.24
CA GLN A 43 -4.09 -18.69 6.48
C GLN A 43 -2.65 -18.19 6.32
N ASN A 44 -1.79 -18.95 5.64
CA ASN A 44 -0.42 -18.49 5.35
C ASN A 44 -0.42 -17.23 4.48
N LEU A 45 -1.26 -17.18 3.45
CA LEU A 45 -1.39 -15.98 2.60
C LEU A 45 -1.89 -14.75 3.38
N LYS A 46 -2.80 -14.93 4.34
CA LYS A 46 -3.24 -13.85 5.24
C LYS A 46 -2.11 -13.34 6.14
N ASN A 47 -1.25 -14.24 6.63
CA ASN A 47 -0.09 -13.85 7.42
C ASN A 47 0.88 -13.02 6.56
N ILE A 48 1.19 -13.50 5.35
CA ILE A 48 1.99 -12.75 4.36
C ILE A 48 1.37 -11.37 4.11
N LEU A 49 0.07 -11.28 3.82
CA LEU A 49 -0.59 -10.00 3.58
C LEU A 49 -0.46 -9.03 4.78
N THR A 50 -0.45 -9.55 6.00
CA THR A 50 -0.26 -8.73 7.21
C THR A 50 1.16 -8.17 7.29
N GLU A 51 2.16 -8.96 6.92
CA GLU A 51 3.56 -8.53 6.83
C GLU A 51 3.74 -7.47 5.74
N GLU A 52 3.19 -7.70 4.53
CA GLU A 52 3.21 -6.75 3.41
C GLU A 52 2.53 -5.43 3.77
N HIS A 53 1.37 -5.45 4.47
CA HIS A 53 0.75 -4.23 4.97
C HIS A 53 1.66 -3.43 5.91
N SER A 54 2.42 -4.13 6.77
CA SER A 54 3.35 -3.47 7.69
C SER A 54 4.52 -2.83 6.94
N ILE A 55 5.04 -3.50 5.89
CA ILE A 55 6.09 -2.95 5.03
C ILE A 55 5.57 -1.73 4.26
N HIS A 56 4.40 -1.86 3.62
CA HIS A 56 3.74 -0.78 2.90
C HIS A 56 3.54 0.46 3.78
N GLU A 57 3.01 0.29 4.99
CA GLU A 57 2.80 1.39 5.94
C GLU A 57 4.11 2.09 6.30
N ASN A 58 5.18 1.34 6.54
CA ASN A 58 6.49 1.91 6.80
C ASN A 58 7.03 2.74 5.62
N LEU A 59 6.96 2.20 4.40
CA LEU A 59 7.39 2.92 3.19
C LEU A 59 6.58 4.20 2.98
N TYR A 60 5.25 4.09 3.11
CA TYR A 60 4.35 5.23 3.01
C TYR A 60 4.69 6.31 4.04
N ASN A 61 4.89 5.93 5.30
CA ASN A 61 5.24 6.87 6.38
C ASN A 61 6.58 7.57 6.11
N ILE A 62 7.60 6.84 5.66
CA ILE A 62 8.91 7.42 5.28
C ILE A 62 8.72 8.43 4.14
N MET A 63 8.01 8.06 3.08
CA MET A 63 7.78 8.95 1.94
C MET A 63 6.94 10.17 2.31
N ASN A 64 5.94 10.01 3.18
CA ASN A 64 5.11 11.10 3.68
C ASN A 64 5.92 12.08 4.54
N GLN A 65 6.73 11.58 5.48
CA GLN A 65 7.62 12.41 6.32
C GLN A 65 8.63 13.21 5.49
N LYS A 66 9.10 12.65 4.37
CA LYS A 66 10.01 13.33 3.43
C LYS A 66 9.29 14.25 2.44
N GLY A 67 7.96 14.30 2.47
CA GLY A 67 7.16 15.10 1.53
C GLY A 67 7.10 14.54 0.11
N TRP A 68 7.49 13.29 -0.10
CA TRP A 68 7.54 12.63 -1.41
C TRP A 68 6.23 11.96 -1.81
N TYR A 69 5.32 11.76 -0.85
CA TYR A 69 4.00 11.23 -1.08
C TYR A 69 2.95 12.08 -0.34
N PRO A 70 2.59 13.26 -0.88
CA PRO A 70 1.66 14.16 -0.21
C PRO A 70 0.27 13.53 -0.20
N THR A 71 -0.25 13.33 1.00
CA THR A 71 -1.64 12.96 1.23
C THR A 71 -2.32 14.08 2.00
N ALA A 72 -3.51 14.46 1.55
CA ALA A 72 -4.35 15.40 2.28
C ALA A 72 -5.37 14.60 3.09
N ASP A 73 -5.55 14.99 4.34
CA ASP A 73 -6.69 14.50 5.12
C ASP A 73 -7.98 14.87 4.39
N ALA A 74 -8.94 13.94 4.37
CA ALA A 74 -10.27 14.24 3.86
C ALA A 74 -10.95 15.28 4.76
N GLU A 75 -11.69 16.21 4.16
CA GLU A 75 -12.45 17.19 4.93
C GLU A 75 -13.45 16.49 5.86
N ALA A 76 -13.58 16.99 7.10
CA ALA A 76 -14.43 16.38 8.12
C ALA A 76 -15.89 16.22 7.66
N GLN A 77 -16.38 17.15 6.83
CA GLN A 77 -17.72 17.07 6.25
C GLN A 77 -17.87 15.90 5.27
N GLU A 78 -16.87 15.62 4.44
CA GLU A 78 -16.86 14.47 3.52
C GLU A 78 -16.78 13.14 4.29
N VAL A 79 -15.99 13.10 5.37
CA VAL A 79 -15.96 11.96 6.28
C VAL A 79 -17.34 11.72 6.91
N GLN A 80 -18.03 12.78 7.35
CA GLN A 80 -19.36 12.66 7.95
C GLN A 80 -20.41 12.18 6.92
N LYS A 81 -20.41 12.75 5.71
CA LYS A 81 -21.28 12.29 4.61
C LYS A 81 -21.10 10.80 4.32
N ALA A 82 -19.85 10.33 4.28
CA ALA A 82 -19.55 8.91 4.06
C ALA A 82 -20.10 8.04 5.20
N LYS A 83 -19.90 8.43 6.47
CA LYS A 83 -20.46 7.72 7.64
C LYS A 83 -21.99 7.62 7.56
N ASP A 84 -22.67 8.74 7.28
CA ASP A 84 -24.14 8.78 7.21
C ASP A 84 -24.68 7.88 6.08
N LYS A 85 -24.03 7.89 4.92
CA LYS A 85 -24.38 7.02 3.79
C LYS A 85 -24.30 5.53 4.15
N PHE A 86 -23.22 5.09 4.79
CA PHE A 86 -23.06 3.67 5.14
C PHE A 86 -23.94 3.24 6.31
N ASN A 87 -24.25 4.14 7.28
CA ASN A 87 -25.24 3.87 8.32
C ASN A 87 -26.63 3.56 7.74
N GLN A 88 -27.00 4.23 6.64
CA GLN A 88 -28.27 3.98 5.94
C GLN A 88 -28.29 2.66 5.15
N MET A 89 -27.11 2.06 4.90
CA MET A 89 -26.97 0.79 4.16
C MET A 89 -26.90 -0.43 5.09
N GLN A 90 -26.81 -0.24 6.41
CA GLN A 90 -26.95 -1.35 7.36
C GLN A 90 -28.42 -1.78 7.40
N VAL A 91 -28.74 -2.87 6.70
CA VAL A 91 -30.03 -3.58 6.77
C VAL A 91 -29.93 -4.67 7.83
#